data_AF-A0A920V016-F1
#
_entry.id   AF-A0A920V016-F1
#
_cell.length_a   1.000
_cell.length_b   1.000
_cell.length_c   1.000
_cell.angle_alpha   90.00
_cell.angle_beta   90.00
_cell.angle_gamma   90.00
#
_symmetry.space_group_name_H-M   'P 1'
#
loop_
_entity.id
_entity.type
_entity.pdbx_description
1 polymer ?
#
loop_
_entity_poly.entity_id
_entity_poly.type
_entity_poly.pdbx_seq_one_letter_code
_entity_poly.pdbx_strand_id
1 'polypeptide(L)'
;MAQPLADIGPICREAGALLYVDATATLGGMPVEVDDWCLDAVTAGLQKCLSGPPGCSPITINDRVAEIINARKHVEAGIRAQDAVNADGAIVQSNYFDLGMLMDYWSPLRLNHHTESTSMLYAAHACARVVLGEGLDAGFARHRSASKALRAGLMAMGLKLFGDSRPREWIMYRCLYPRGAG
;
A
#
# COMPACT_ATOMS: atom_id res chain seq x y z
N MET A 1 12.24 -5.84 -2.94
CA MET A 1 12.86 -6.34 -1.71
C MET A 1 11.80 -6.23 -0.60
N ALA A 2 11.49 -7.28 0.15
CA ALA A 2 10.62 -7.23 1.32
C ALA A 2 11.47 -7.03 2.59
N GLN A 3 11.34 -5.85 3.21
CA GLN A 3 11.96 -5.52 4.48
C GLN A 3 11.15 -6.16 5.62
N PRO A 4 11.76 -6.83 6.61
CA PRO A 4 11.05 -7.26 7.81
C PRO A 4 10.56 -6.04 8.59
N LEU A 5 9.26 -5.99 8.91
CA LEU A 5 8.63 -4.85 9.58
C LEU A 5 8.10 -5.15 10.98
N ALA A 6 7.94 -6.42 11.36
CA ALA A 6 7.31 -6.84 12.62
C ALA A 6 7.93 -6.16 13.86
N ASP A 7 9.26 -6.04 13.90
CA ASP A 7 9.95 -5.41 15.03
C ASP A 7 10.03 -3.88 14.92
N ILE A 8 9.78 -3.30 13.73
CA ILE A 8 9.97 -1.86 13.47
C ILE A 8 8.82 -1.04 14.05
N GLY A 9 7.57 -1.49 13.86
CA GLY A 9 6.41 -0.74 14.35
C GLY A 9 6.37 -0.54 15.86
N PRO A 10 6.62 -1.58 16.69
CA PRO A 10 6.73 -1.41 18.14
C PRO A 10 7.81 -0.38 18.54
N ILE A 11 8.97 -0.39 17.87
CA ILE A 11 10.04 0.60 18.12
C ILE A 11 9.57 2.01 17.76
N CYS A 12 8.92 2.19 16.60
CA CYS A 12 8.36 3.48 16.21
C CYS A 12 7.31 3.95 17.22
N ARG A 13 6.46 3.04 17.72
CA ARG A 13 5.43 3.33 18.71
C ARG A 13 6.04 3.81 20.03
N GLU A 14 7.07 3.12 20.54
CA GLU A 14 7.79 3.50 21.76
C GLU A 14 8.46 4.88 21.62
N ALA A 15 9.01 5.17 20.43
CA ALA A 15 9.63 6.46 20.14
C ALA A 15 8.63 7.60 19.86
N GLY A 16 7.31 7.33 19.87
CA GLY A 16 6.29 8.30 19.49
C GLY A 16 6.29 8.68 18.01
N ALA A 17 7.04 7.95 17.17
CA ALA A 17 7.08 8.16 15.72
C ALA A 17 5.85 7.57 15.03
N LEU A 18 5.60 8.03 13.80
CA LEU A 18 4.62 7.43 12.89
C LEU A 18 5.35 6.54 11.87
N LEU A 19 4.83 5.34 11.63
CA LEU A 19 5.35 4.39 10.66
C LEU A 19 4.46 4.32 9.42
N TYR A 20 4.96 4.85 8.32
CA TYR A 20 4.36 4.70 6.99
C TYR A 20 5.02 3.55 6.21
N VAL A 21 4.22 2.76 5.50
CA VAL A 21 4.70 1.65 4.66
C VAL A 21 4.09 1.70 3.26
N ASP A 22 4.97 1.69 2.25
CA ASP A 22 4.58 1.41 0.86
C ASP A 22 4.56 -0.11 0.63
N ALA A 23 3.35 -0.66 0.53
CA ALA A 23 3.08 -2.07 0.28
C ALA A 23 2.68 -2.35 -1.19
N THR A 24 2.91 -1.41 -2.12
CA THR A 24 2.52 -1.54 -3.53
C THR A 24 3.08 -2.80 -4.19
N ALA A 25 4.28 -3.23 -3.80
CA ALA A 25 4.91 -4.42 -4.37
C ALA A 25 4.53 -5.75 -3.68
N THR A 26 3.92 -5.68 -2.50
CA THR A 26 3.84 -6.81 -1.57
C THR A 26 2.40 -7.21 -1.24
N LEU A 27 1.47 -6.25 -1.13
CA LEU A 27 0.08 -6.52 -0.74
C LEU A 27 -0.57 -7.56 -1.66
N GLY A 28 -1.09 -8.65 -1.09
CA GLY A 28 -1.70 -9.78 -1.80
C GLY A 28 -0.72 -10.85 -2.27
N GLY A 29 0.59 -10.56 -2.33
CA GLY A 29 1.63 -11.53 -2.68
C GLY A 29 2.36 -12.13 -1.48
N MET A 30 2.32 -11.45 -0.34
CA MET A 30 2.90 -11.89 0.93
C MET A 30 2.22 -11.19 2.11
N PRO A 31 2.45 -11.64 3.36
CA PRO A 31 1.88 -11.02 4.55
C PRO A 31 2.22 -9.53 4.67
N VAL A 32 1.22 -8.74 5.08
CA VAL A 32 1.33 -7.33 5.46
C VAL A 32 0.37 -7.14 6.64
N GLU A 33 0.84 -7.47 7.85
CA GLU A 33 0.00 -7.44 9.05
C GLU A 33 -0.04 -6.02 9.62
N VAL A 34 -0.95 -5.20 9.12
CA VAL A 34 -1.01 -3.75 9.40
C VAL A 34 -1.11 -3.49 10.90
N ASP A 35 -2.08 -4.12 11.56
CA ASP A 35 -2.36 -3.88 12.98
C ASP A 35 -1.31 -4.55 13.87
N ASP A 36 -0.99 -5.82 13.62
CA ASP A 36 -0.02 -6.59 14.41
C ASP A 36 1.38 -5.99 14.35
N TRP A 37 1.78 -5.43 13.19
CA TRP A 37 3.07 -4.76 13.04
C TRP A 37 3.01 -3.27 13.40
N CYS A 38 1.93 -2.79 14.00
CA CYS A 38 1.78 -1.40 14.46
C CYS A 38 2.04 -0.35 13.35
N LEU A 39 1.61 -0.63 12.11
CA LEU A 39 1.76 0.32 11.00
C LEU A 39 0.72 1.43 11.12
N ASP A 40 1.13 2.68 10.93
CA ASP A 40 0.25 3.84 11.10
C ASP A 40 -0.48 4.23 9.80
N ALA A 41 0.21 4.11 8.67
CA ALA A 41 -0.37 4.31 7.35
C ALA A 41 0.25 3.36 6.33
N VAL A 42 -0.59 2.75 5.49
CA VAL A 42 -0.15 1.83 4.42
C VAL A 42 -0.79 2.24 3.10
N THR A 43 0.03 2.30 2.05
CA THR A 43 -0.42 2.48 0.67
C THR A 43 -0.11 1.24 -0.15
N ALA A 44 -0.91 1.00 -1.19
CA ALA A 44 -0.68 -0.08 -2.14
C ALA A 44 -1.02 0.37 -3.56
N GLY A 45 -0.89 -0.56 -4.52
CA GLY A 45 -1.34 -0.34 -5.90
C GLY A 45 -1.85 -1.63 -6.51
N LEU A 46 -2.71 -1.50 -7.52
CA LEU A 46 -3.42 -2.64 -8.10
C LEU A 46 -2.54 -3.47 -9.05
N GLN A 47 -1.61 -2.84 -9.77
CA GLN A 47 -0.85 -3.41 -10.89
C GLN A 47 0.30 -4.35 -10.53
N LYS A 48 0.32 -4.87 -9.30
CA LYS A 48 1.30 -5.86 -8.85
C LYS A 48 0.59 -7.15 -8.46
N CYS A 49 0.66 -7.57 -7.21
CA CYS A 49 0.09 -8.85 -6.78
C CYS A 49 -1.43 -8.86 -6.80
N LEU A 50 -2.07 -7.68 -6.71
CA LEU A 50 -3.52 -7.53 -6.89
C LEU A 50 -3.99 -7.71 -8.35
N SER A 51 -3.06 -7.74 -9.32
CA SER A 51 -3.31 -8.03 -10.74
C SER A 51 -4.34 -7.11 -11.43
N GLY A 52 -4.55 -5.90 -10.90
CA GLY A 52 -5.45 -4.90 -11.48
C GLY A 52 -4.75 -3.89 -12.40
N PRO A 53 -5.51 -3.02 -13.10
CA PRO A 53 -4.93 -1.94 -13.89
C PRO A 53 -4.26 -0.88 -12.99
N PRO A 54 -3.15 -0.24 -13.41
CA PRO A 54 -2.59 0.90 -12.69
C PRO A 54 -3.56 2.09 -12.70
N GLY A 55 -3.56 2.90 -11.63
CA GLY A 55 -4.37 4.12 -11.55
C GLY A 55 -5.19 4.28 -10.28
N CYS A 56 -5.09 3.35 -9.32
CA CYS A 56 -5.72 3.45 -8.00
C CYS A 56 -4.74 2.98 -6.92
N SER A 57 -4.73 3.70 -5.79
CA SER A 57 -3.90 3.40 -4.62
C SER A 57 -4.80 3.14 -3.42
N PRO A 58 -5.08 1.86 -3.08
CA PRO A 58 -5.71 1.54 -1.80
C PRO A 58 -4.84 2.05 -0.65
N ILE A 59 -5.48 2.63 0.37
CA ILE A 59 -4.82 3.09 1.58
C ILE A 59 -5.57 2.62 2.82
N THR A 60 -4.83 2.46 3.92
CA THR A 60 -5.39 2.37 5.27
C THR A 60 -4.58 3.26 6.19
N ILE A 61 -5.26 3.89 7.16
CA ILE A 61 -4.68 4.77 8.16
C ILE A 61 -5.32 4.44 9.52
N ASN A 62 -4.55 4.54 10.59
CA ASN A 62 -5.07 4.35 11.94
C ASN A 62 -5.51 5.68 12.60
N ASP A 63 -6.06 5.59 13.81
CA ASP A 63 -6.60 6.74 14.54
C ASP A 63 -5.54 7.81 14.83
N ARG A 64 -4.29 7.43 15.12
CA ARG A 64 -3.19 8.39 15.36
C ARG A 64 -2.96 9.28 14.15
N VAL A 65 -2.99 8.70 12.96
CA VAL A 65 -2.83 9.44 11.70
C VAL A 65 -4.09 10.25 11.38
N ALA A 66 -5.28 9.68 11.61
CA ALA A 66 -6.55 10.36 11.41
C ALA A 66 -6.68 11.62 12.29
N GLU A 67 -6.25 11.57 13.56
CA GLU A 67 -6.21 12.72 14.46
C GLU A 67 -5.35 13.86 13.90
N ILE A 68 -4.16 13.54 13.38
CA ILE A 68 -3.25 14.52 12.78
C ILE A 68 -3.83 15.12 11.50
N ILE A 69 -4.49 14.30 10.67
CA ILE A 69 -5.17 14.77 9.46
C ILE A 69 -6.31 15.73 9.84
N ASN A 70 -7.15 15.34 10.80
CA ASN A 70 -8.28 16.14 11.25
C ASN A 70 -7.84 17.47 11.90
N ALA A 71 -6.73 17.49 12.64
CA ALA A 71 -6.15 18.70 13.21
C ALA A 71 -5.65 19.70 12.15
N ARG A 72 -5.55 19.30 10.87
CA ARG A 72 -5.11 20.14 9.74
C ARG A 72 -6.23 20.40 8.72
N LYS A 73 -7.44 19.95 9.00
CA LYS A 73 -8.55 19.94 8.05
C LYS A 73 -9.00 21.34 7.65
N HIS A 74 -9.05 21.58 6.35
CA HIS A 74 -9.58 22.78 5.74
C HIS A 74 -10.46 22.37 4.56
N VAL A 75 -11.72 22.84 4.55
CA VAL A 75 -12.64 22.50 3.45
C VAL A 75 -12.47 23.51 2.31
N GLU A 76 -12.30 22.99 1.09
CA GLU A 76 -12.25 23.79 -0.14
C GLU A 76 -13.43 24.76 -0.22
N ALA A 77 -13.14 26.00 -0.63
CA ALA A 77 -14.07 27.13 -0.51
C ALA A 77 -15.38 26.93 -1.27
N GLY A 78 -15.34 26.31 -2.45
CA GLY A 78 -16.49 26.04 -3.31
C GLY A 78 -17.47 24.99 -2.78
N ILE A 79 -17.03 24.10 -1.86
CA ILE A 79 -17.88 23.07 -1.25
C ILE A 79 -18.02 23.21 0.27
N ARG A 80 -17.54 24.33 0.83
CA ARG A 80 -17.56 24.60 2.27
C ARG A 80 -18.97 24.99 2.75
N ALA A 81 -19.47 24.27 3.76
CA ALA A 81 -20.71 24.63 4.45
C ALA A 81 -20.52 25.93 5.26
N GLN A 82 -21.60 26.70 5.46
CA GLN A 82 -21.54 28.00 6.15
C GLN A 82 -21.08 27.90 7.61
N ASP A 83 -21.41 26.78 8.25
CA ASP A 83 -21.06 26.44 9.63
C ASP A 83 -19.76 25.63 9.74
N ALA A 84 -19.07 25.36 8.62
CA ALA A 84 -17.83 24.60 8.63
C ALA A 84 -16.69 25.39 9.30
N VAL A 85 -16.17 24.83 10.39
CA VAL A 85 -15.02 25.36 11.11
C VAL A 85 -13.75 24.67 10.62
N ASN A 86 -12.73 25.45 10.28
CA ASN A 86 -11.42 24.91 9.94
C ASN A 86 -10.70 24.48 11.21
N ALA A 87 -9.85 23.46 11.10
CA ALA A 87 -8.94 23.13 12.19
C ALA A 87 -7.83 24.19 12.33
N ASP A 88 -7.25 24.30 13.53
CA ASP A 88 -6.22 25.30 13.83
C ASP A 88 -4.83 24.97 13.24
N GLY A 89 -4.62 23.74 12.75
CA GLY A 89 -3.35 23.29 12.21
C GLY A 89 -3.02 23.85 10.83
N ALA A 90 -1.80 23.59 10.36
CA ALA A 90 -1.35 24.07 9.06
C ALA A 90 -2.11 23.41 7.90
N ILE A 91 -2.61 24.23 6.97
CA ILE A 91 -3.30 23.80 5.74
C ILE A 91 -2.46 22.76 4.98
N VAL A 92 -3.09 21.68 4.51
CA VAL A 92 -2.47 20.76 3.55
C VAL A 92 -2.31 21.46 2.21
N GLN A 93 -1.08 21.55 1.70
CA GLN A 93 -0.75 22.39 0.53
C GLN A 93 -1.18 21.78 -0.82
N SER A 94 -1.99 20.72 -0.80
CA SER A 94 -2.54 20.08 -1.99
C SER A 94 -4.01 19.83 -1.75
N ASN A 95 -4.88 20.43 -2.58
CA ASN A 95 -6.31 20.17 -2.52
C ASN A 95 -6.62 18.69 -2.77
N TYR A 96 -6.11 18.16 -3.89
CA TYR A 96 -6.41 16.78 -4.30
C TYR A 96 -5.87 15.72 -3.34
N PHE A 97 -4.71 15.97 -2.73
CA PHE A 97 -4.12 15.06 -1.73
C PHE A 97 -4.45 15.45 -0.28
N ASP A 98 -5.46 16.30 -0.05
CA ASP A 98 -6.00 16.54 1.29
C ASP A 98 -6.78 15.31 1.75
N LEU A 99 -6.13 14.47 2.56
CA LEU A 99 -6.74 13.26 3.11
C LEU A 99 -7.94 13.57 4.03
N GLY A 100 -8.01 14.77 4.63
CA GLY A 100 -9.15 15.17 5.46
C GLY A 100 -10.41 15.32 4.64
N MET A 101 -10.31 15.98 3.48
CA MET A 101 -11.42 16.07 2.52
C MET A 101 -11.78 14.72 1.89
N LEU A 102 -10.78 13.87 1.62
CA LEU A 102 -11.00 12.50 1.14
C LEU A 102 -11.70 11.62 2.18
N MET A 103 -11.33 11.73 3.45
CA MET A 103 -12.02 11.04 4.56
C MET A 103 -13.49 11.46 4.63
N ASP A 104 -13.78 12.76 4.52
CA ASP A 104 -15.15 13.27 4.49
C ASP A 104 -15.97 12.76 3.29
N TYR A 105 -15.34 12.69 2.11
CA TYR A 105 -15.95 12.13 0.89
C TYR A 105 -16.39 10.67 1.09
N TRP A 106 -15.52 9.85 1.70
CA TRP A 106 -15.77 8.43 1.96
C TRP A 106 -16.65 8.18 3.21
N SER A 107 -16.92 9.21 4.01
CA SER A 107 -17.78 9.15 5.20
C SER A 107 -19.28 9.33 4.88
N PRO A 108 -20.19 9.19 5.87
CA PRO A 108 -21.59 9.56 5.72
C PRO A 108 -21.85 11.02 5.32
N LEU A 109 -20.90 11.94 5.55
CA LEU A 109 -21.02 13.34 5.15
C LEU A 109 -21.10 13.49 3.62
N ARG A 110 -20.43 12.60 2.86
CA ARG A 110 -20.40 12.63 1.40
C ARG A 110 -19.99 13.99 0.83
N LEU A 111 -19.01 14.64 1.45
CA LEU A 111 -18.47 15.91 0.98
C LEU A 111 -18.01 15.76 -0.48
N ASN A 112 -18.48 16.62 -1.38
CA ASN A 112 -18.24 16.49 -2.82
C ASN A 112 -16.83 16.94 -3.24
N HIS A 113 -15.78 16.26 -2.74
CA HIS A 113 -14.38 16.63 -2.96
C HIS A 113 -13.94 16.46 -4.43
N HIS A 114 -14.35 15.38 -5.08
CA HIS A 114 -14.08 15.10 -6.48
C HIS A 114 -15.07 14.07 -7.04
N THR A 115 -15.14 13.97 -8.37
CA THR A 115 -15.82 12.86 -9.02
C THR A 115 -14.91 11.64 -8.98
N GLU A 116 -15.22 10.68 -8.12
CA GLU A 116 -14.47 9.42 -8.03
C GLU A 116 -14.46 8.67 -9.37
N SER A 117 -13.35 7.98 -9.64
CA SER A 117 -13.21 7.18 -10.84
C SER A 117 -13.99 5.88 -10.71
N THR A 118 -15.26 5.90 -11.10
CA THR A 118 -16.19 4.76 -11.00
C THR A 118 -15.59 3.46 -11.56
N SER A 119 -14.95 3.54 -12.74
CA SER A 119 -14.32 2.38 -13.38
C SER A 119 -13.15 1.83 -12.58
N MET A 120 -12.32 2.72 -12.01
CA MET A 120 -11.19 2.29 -11.17
C MET A 120 -11.65 1.75 -9.81
N LEU A 121 -12.76 2.27 -9.27
CA LEU A 121 -13.38 1.73 -8.07
C LEU A 121 -13.90 0.30 -8.30
N TYR A 122 -14.55 0.04 -9.44
CA TYR A 122 -14.95 -1.31 -9.83
C TYR A 122 -13.74 -2.24 -10.00
N ALA A 123 -12.67 -1.76 -10.62
CA ALA A 123 -11.43 -2.53 -10.77
C ALA A 123 -10.82 -2.88 -9.41
N ALA A 124 -10.67 -1.90 -8.51
CA ALA A 124 -10.14 -2.09 -7.16
C ALA A 124 -10.98 -3.10 -6.36
N HIS A 125 -12.31 -2.95 -6.41
CA HIS A 125 -13.24 -3.86 -5.75
C HIS A 125 -13.16 -5.29 -6.30
N ALA A 126 -13.06 -5.45 -7.62
CA ALA A 126 -12.90 -6.77 -8.25
C ALA A 126 -11.57 -7.42 -7.85
N CYS A 127 -10.47 -6.66 -7.81
CA CYS A 127 -9.16 -7.17 -7.37
C CYS A 127 -9.24 -7.71 -5.93
N ALA A 128 -9.80 -6.93 -5.01
CA ALA A 128 -9.98 -7.35 -3.62
C ALA A 128 -10.85 -8.60 -3.51
N ARG A 129 -11.97 -8.66 -4.24
CA ARG A 129 -12.85 -9.83 -4.27
C ARG A 129 -12.18 -11.10 -4.79
N VAL A 130 -11.38 -11.00 -5.85
CA VAL A 130 -10.65 -12.15 -6.40
C VAL A 130 -9.61 -12.66 -5.40
N VAL A 131 -8.82 -11.76 -4.83
CA VAL A 131 -7.77 -12.11 -3.86
C VAL A 131 -8.38 -12.74 -2.60
N LEU A 132 -9.44 -12.14 -2.04
CA LEU A 132 -10.13 -12.69 -0.88
C LEU A 132 -10.91 -13.97 -1.19
N GLY A 133 -11.38 -14.14 -2.43
CA GLY A 133 -12.06 -15.34 -2.90
C GLY A 133 -11.12 -16.55 -3.03
N GLU A 134 -9.86 -16.34 -3.40
CA GLU A 134 -8.81 -17.37 -3.32
C GLU A 134 -8.42 -17.65 -1.86
N GLY A 135 -8.39 -16.61 -1.04
CA GLY A 135 -7.88 -16.63 0.33
C GLY A 135 -6.41 -16.22 0.38
N LEU A 136 -6.05 -15.40 1.38
CA LEU A 136 -4.71 -14.79 1.46
C LEU A 136 -3.60 -15.84 1.57
N ASP A 137 -3.76 -16.84 2.44
CA ASP A 137 -2.76 -17.89 2.63
C ASP A 137 -2.50 -18.70 1.36
N ALA A 138 -3.56 -19.01 0.62
CA ALA A 138 -3.47 -19.70 -0.66
C ALA A 138 -2.74 -18.82 -1.70
N GLY A 139 -3.10 -17.54 -1.80
CA GLY A 139 -2.41 -16.57 -2.64
C GLY A 139 -0.91 -16.48 -2.31
N PHE A 140 -0.55 -16.32 -1.03
CA PHE A 140 0.83 -16.27 -0.57
C PHE A 140 1.58 -17.57 -0.93
N ALA A 141 0.96 -18.74 -0.71
CA ALA A 141 1.54 -20.03 -1.07
C ALA A 141 1.78 -20.15 -2.59
N ARG A 142 0.85 -19.67 -3.41
CA ARG A 142 0.98 -19.63 -4.88
C ARG A 142 2.16 -18.75 -5.31
N HIS A 143 2.28 -17.53 -4.76
CA HIS A 143 3.41 -16.64 -5.04
C HIS A 143 4.75 -17.26 -4.61
N ARG A 144 4.82 -17.87 -3.42
CA ARG A 144 6.01 -18.60 -2.96
C ARG A 144 6.40 -19.75 -3.87
N SER A 145 5.43 -20.55 -4.31
CA SER A 145 5.67 -21.70 -5.18
C SER A 145 6.27 -21.27 -6.51
N ALA A 146 5.66 -20.29 -7.18
CA ALA A 146 6.16 -19.72 -8.43
C ALA A 146 7.57 -19.11 -8.25
N SER A 147 7.78 -18.40 -7.14
CA SER A 147 9.08 -17.81 -6.79
C SER A 147 10.19 -18.86 -6.66
N LYS A 148 9.93 -19.96 -5.94
CA LYS A 148 10.87 -21.07 -5.77
C LYS A 148 11.22 -21.73 -7.11
N ALA A 149 10.20 -22.00 -7.94
CA ALA A 149 10.39 -22.61 -9.26
C ALA A 149 11.22 -21.71 -10.19
N LEU A 150 10.90 -20.41 -10.26
CA LEU A 150 11.66 -19.44 -11.06
C LEU A 150 13.11 -19.35 -10.59
N ARG A 151 13.35 -19.25 -9.28
CA ARG A 151 14.70 -19.22 -8.71
C ARG A 151 15.51 -20.45 -9.10
N ALA A 152 14.93 -21.64 -8.96
CA ALA A 152 15.58 -22.89 -9.32
C ALA A 152 15.95 -22.92 -10.81
N GLY A 153 15.02 -22.52 -11.70
CA GLY A 153 15.26 -22.43 -13.13
C GLY A 153 16.38 -21.45 -13.49
N LEU A 154 16.36 -20.23 -12.92
CA LEU A 154 17.40 -19.22 -13.15
C LEU A 154 18.79 -19.72 -12.71
N MET A 155 18.88 -20.38 -11.56
CA MET A 155 20.14 -20.95 -11.07
C MET A 155 20.62 -22.12 -11.93
N ALA A 156 19.71 -23.00 -12.40
CA ALA A 156 20.04 -24.11 -13.29
C ALA A 156 20.56 -23.62 -14.65
N MET A 157 20.15 -22.44 -15.11
CA MET A 157 20.69 -21.77 -16.29
C MET A 157 22.08 -21.13 -16.06
N GLY A 158 22.65 -21.25 -14.85
CA GLY A 158 23.93 -20.62 -14.49
C GLY A 158 23.86 -19.11 -14.28
N LEU A 159 22.66 -18.53 -14.21
CA LEU A 159 22.50 -17.10 -13.93
C LEU A 159 22.77 -16.79 -12.46
N LYS A 160 23.47 -15.68 -12.23
CA LYS A 160 23.71 -15.17 -10.88
C LYS A 160 22.59 -14.22 -10.48
N LEU A 161 21.97 -14.46 -9.32
CA LEU A 161 20.95 -13.59 -8.78
C LEU A 161 21.59 -12.43 -8.00
N PHE A 162 21.04 -11.24 -8.16
CA PHE A 162 21.48 -10.04 -7.44
C PHE A 162 20.82 -9.96 -6.05
N GLY A 163 21.62 -9.56 -5.06
CA GLY A 163 21.17 -9.35 -3.68
C GLY A 163 21.57 -10.49 -2.74
N ASP A 164 20.97 -10.48 -1.56
CA ASP A 164 21.22 -11.46 -0.50
C ASP A 164 20.92 -12.89 -0.97
N SER A 165 21.87 -13.81 -0.74
CA SER A 165 21.78 -15.21 -1.13
C SER A 165 20.76 -16.01 -0.30
N ARG A 166 20.30 -15.46 0.83
CA ARG A 166 19.31 -16.11 1.69
C ARG A 166 17.98 -16.29 0.95
N PRO A 167 17.35 -17.48 1.05
CA PRO A 167 16.01 -17.68 0.51
C PRO A 167 15.04 -16.83 1.33
N ARG A 168 14.64 -15.68 0.80
CA ARG A 168 13.46 -14.97 1.29
C ARG A 168 12.28 -15.26 0.38
N GLU A 169 11.09 -15.04 0.89
CA GLU A 169 9.85 -15.14 0.13
C GLU A 169 9.74 -13.95 -0.83
N TRP A 170 10.58 -13.93 -1.86
CA TRP A 170 10.60 -12.83 -2.81
C TRP A 170 9.48 -12.99 -3.82
N ILE A 171 8.80 -11.89 -4.12
CA ILE A 171 7.83 -11.82 -5.23
C ILE A 171 8.54 -11.48 -6.55
N MET A 172 9.81 -11.06 -6.51
CA MET A 172 10.59 -10.70 -7.68
C MET A 172 12.06 -11.14 -7.55
N TYR A 173 12.69 -11.48 -8.67
CA TYR A 173 14.12 -11.75 -8.77
C TYR A 173 14.78 -10.79 -9.75
N ARG A 174 16.03 -10.44 -9.48
CA ARG A 174 16.91 -9.71 -10.40
C ARG A 174 18.10 -10.59 -10.73
N CYS A 175 18.35 -10.80 -12.02
CA CYS A 175 19.55 -11.51 -12.49
C CYS A 175 20.65 -10.51 -12.84
N LEU A 176 21.89 -10.88 -12.57
CA LEU A 176 23.06 -10.19 -13.09
C LEU A 176 23.24 -10.56 -14.56
N TYR A 177 23.52 -9.56 -15.38
CA TYR A 177 23.87 -9.78 -16.78
C TYR A 177 25.18 -10.58 -16.87
N PRO A 178 25.25 -11.68 -17.65
CA PRO A 178 26.49 -12.44 -17.85
C PRO A 178 27.57 -11.55 -18.48
N ARG A 179 28.79 -11.54 -17.93
CA ARG A 179 29.92 -10.83 -18.57
C ARG A 179 30.34 -11.58 -19.84
N GLY A 180 30.57 -10.87 -20.94
CA GLY A 180 31.10 -11.44 -22.20
C GLY A 180 30.06 -11.92 -23.22
N ALA A 181 28.80 -11.53 -23.09
CA ALA A 181 27.73 -11.84 -24.06
C ALA A 181 27.60 -10.77 -25.17
N GLY A 182 28.72 -10.28 -25.71
CA GLY A 182 28.78 -9.26 -26.77
C GLY A 182 29.91 -9.56 -27.75
#